data_AF-A0A816DLI6-F1
#
_entry.id   AF-A0A816DLI6-F1
#
_cell.length_a   1.000
_cell.length_b   1.000
_cell.length_c   1.000
_cell.angle_alpha   90.00
_cell.angle_beta   90.00
_cell.angle_gamma   90.00
#
_symmetry.space_group_name_H-M   'P 1'
#
loop_
_entity.id
_entity.type
_entity.pdbx_description
1 polymer ?
#
loop_
_entity_poly.entity_id
_entity_poly.type
_entity_poly.pdbx_seq_one_letter_code
_entity_poly.pdbx_strand_id
1 'polypeptide(L)'
;SSTHYYTNYPRPQSHIQREFAIVLLNALVRCDSLATNVVAHIPYAISLLINFLEDYEMKTNELMARYGPDYIIRLTTQPSNAQHAEQILFTTSDMLKRAATCLLSIVSYTDNIKIMKRYEDRILNLSTSHVIDSNVGRTLTDVLHYCSLHNS
;
A
#
# COMPACT_ATOMS: atom_id res chain seq x y z
N SER A 1 1.37 -39.60 0.82
CA SER A 1 0.76 -38.95 -0.36
C SER A 1 -0.28 -37.96 0.11
N SER A 2 0.08 -36.68 0.19
CA SER A 2 -0.84 -35.59 0.54
C SER A 2 -0.49 -34.38 -0.31
N THR A 3 -0.76 -34.48 -1.60
CA THR A 3 -0.80 -33.32 -2.50
C THR A 3 -1.94 -32.42 -2.03
N HIS A 4 -1.61 -31.39 -1.26
CA HIS A 4 -2.51 -30.27 -1.03
C HIS A 4 -2.80 -29.64 -2.39
N TYR A 5 -3.98 -29.95 -2.93
CA TYR A 5 -4.57 -29.20 -4.02
C TYR A 5 -4.77 -27.78 -3.51
N TYR A 6 -3.83 -26.89 -3.84
CA TYR A 6 -4.12 -25.47 -3.85
C TYR A 6 -5.19 -25.26 -4.91
N THR A 7 -6.45 -25.27 -4.50
CA THR A 7 -7.55 -24.77 -5.33
C THR A 7 -7.19 -23.34 -5.71
N ASN A 8 -6.76 -23.17 -6.97
CA ASN A 8 -6.51 -21.88 -7.60
C ASN A 8 -7.84 -21.14 -7.73
N TYR A 9 -8.30 -20.50 -6.65
CA TYR A 9 -9.35 -19.50 -6.77
C TYR A 9 -8.73 -18.29 -7.47
N PRO A 10 -9.27 -17.87 -8.64
CA PRO A 10 -8.77 -16.69 -9.33
C PRO A 10 -8.91 -15.48 -8.40
N ARG A 11 -7.91 -14.58 -8.39
CA ARG A 11 -8.00 -13.34 -7.63
C ARG A 11 -9.27 -12.60 -8.02
N PRO A 12 -10.05 -12.08 -7.06
CA PRO A 12 -11.30 -11.42 -7.42
C PRO A 12 -11.00 -10.21 -8.32
N GLN A 13 -11.81 -10.03 -9.36
CA GLN A 13 -11.60 -9.02 -10.40
C GLN A 13 -11.44 -7.60 -9.83
N SER A 14 -12.13 -7.31 -8.72
CA SER A 14 -12.03 -6.05 -7.98
C SER A 14 -10.62 -5.73 -7.49
N HIS A 15 -9.84 -6.74 -7.05
CA HIS A 15 -8.45 -6.54 -6.62
C HIS A 15 -7.54 -6.19 -7.81
N ILE A 16 -7.74 -6.87 -8.94
CA ILE A 16 -6.98 -6.61 -10.16
C ILE A 16 -7.27 -5.18 -10.67
N GLN A 17 -8.54 -4.78 -10.69
CA GLN A 17 -8.95 -3.42 -11.08
C GLN A 17 -8.35 -2.37 -10.14
N ARG A 18 -8.31 -2.66 -8.82
CA ARG A 18 -7.72 -1.77 -7.83
C ARG A 18 -6.21 -1.62 -8.03
N GLU A 19 -5.49 -2.72 -8.26
CA GLU A 19 -4.05 -2.66 -8.57
C GLU A 19 -3.78 -1.89 -9.86
N PHE A 20 -4.57 -2.13 -10.90
CA PHE A 20 -4.45 -1.38 -12.15
C PHE A 20 -4.68 0.12 -11.95
N ALA A 21 -5.67 0.52 -11.15
CA ALA A 21 -5.90 1.92 -10.80
C ALA A 21 -4.69 2.53 -10.08
N ILE A 22 -4.06 1.81 -9.16
CA ILE A 22 -2.83 2.28 -8.47
C ILE A 22 -1.68 2.46 -9.46
N VAL A 23 -1.52 1.55 -10.44
CA VAL A 23 -0.51 1.71 -11.49
C VAL A 23 -0.74 2.99 -12.30
N LEU A 24 -1.99 3.26 -12.70
CA LEU A 24 -2.34 4.46 -13.45
C LEU A 24 -2.11 5.74 -12.62
N LEU A 25 -2.60 5.77 -11.37
CA LEU A 25 -2.40 6.92 -10.48
C LEU A 25 -0.91 7.19 -10.26
N ASN A 26 -0.11 6.16 -10.01
CA ASN A 26 1.32 6.31 -9.81
C ASN A 26 2.05 6.80 -11.09
N ALA A 27 1.55 6.45 -12.27
CA ALA A 27 2.07 7.02 -13.52
C ALA A 27 1.71 8.50 -13.67
N LEU A 28 0.47 8.89 -13.34
CA LEU A 28 -0.03 10.26 -13.44
C LEU A 28 0.68 11.22 -12.49
N VAL A 29 0.82 10.86 -11.20
CA VAL A 29 1.48 11.71 -10.19
C VAL A 29 2.99 11.87 -10.40
N ARG A 30 3.57 11.09 -11.33
CA ARG A 30 4.98 11.19 -11.71
C ARG A 30 5.20 11.91 -13.05
N CYS A 31 4.11 12.26 -13.75
CA CYS A 31 4.17 12.91 -15.04
C CYS A 31 4.51 14.40 -14.88
N ASP A 32 3.71 15.14 -14.12
CA ASP A 32 3.94 16.54 -13.79
C ASP A 32 3.20 16.96 -12.51
N SER A 33 3.44 18.21 -12.09
CA SER A 33 2.83 18.79 -10.89
C SER A 33 1.32 19.03 -11.03
N LEU A 34 0.82 19.30 -12.24
CA LEU A 34 -0.59 19.57 -12.50
C LEU A 34 -1.41 18.29 -12.38
N ALA A 35 -0.98 17.20 -12.98
CA ALA A 35 -1.56 15.88 -12.86
C ALA A 35 -1.57 15.42 -11.40
N THR A 36 -0.48 15.68 -10.67
CA THR A 36 -0.41 15.36 -9.24
C THR A 36 -1.42 16.13 -8.42
N ASN A 37 -1.56 17.44 -8.67
CA ASN A 37 -2.53 18.30 -8.00
C ASN A 37 -3.98 17.86 -8.32
N VAL A 38 -4.27 17.54 -9.59
CA VAL A 38 -5.57 16.98 -9.99
C VAL A 38 -5.85 15.70 -9.22
N VAL A 39 -4.91 14.75 -9.18
CA VAL A 39 -5.07 13.47 -8.45
C VAL A 39 -5.34 13.70 -6.95
N ALA A 40 -4.62 14.64 -6.33
CA ALA A 40 -4.82 14.97 -4.91
C ALA A 40 -6.23 15.50 -4.61
N HIS A 41 -6.88 16.14 -5.59
CA HIS A 41 -8.23 16.69 -5.49
C HIS A 41 -9.33 15.74 -6.00
N ILE A 42 -8.98 14.60 -6.60
CA ILE A 42 -9.97 13.57 -6.92
C ILE A 42 -10.58 13.08 -5.59
N PRO A 43 -11.92 13.11 -5.46
CA PRO A 43 -12.58 12.65 -4.25
C PRO A 43 -12.12 11.25 -3.85
N TYR A 44 -11.74 11.10 -2.59
CA TYR A 44 -11.32 9.84 -1.96
C TYR A 44 -10.05 9.18 -2.52
N ALA A 45 -9.34 9.75 -3.50
CA ALA A 45 -8.17 9.10 -4.10
C ALA A 45 -7.09 8.75 -3.06
N ILE A 46 -6.72 9.70 -2.20
CA ILE A 46 -5.76 9.49 -1.10
C ILE A 46 -6.29 8.45 -0.11
N SER A 47 -7.57 8.54 0.27
CA SER A 47 -8.18 7.57 1.19
C SER A 47 -8.14 6.15 0.62
N LEU A 48 -8.38 5.97 -0.68
CA LEU A 48 -8.37 4.66 -1.33
C LEU A 48 -6.97 4.04 -1.41
N LEU A 49 -5.94 4.88 -1.60
CA LEU A 49 -4.53 4.46 -1.51
C LEU A 49 -4.17 4.00 -0.10
N ILE A 50 -4.61 4.73 0.93
CA ILE A 50 -4.36 4.36 2.32
C ILE A 50 -5.14 3.10 2.70
N ASN A 51 -6.42 3.00 2.31
CA ASN A 51 -7.21 1.79 2.50
C ASN A 51 -6.51 0.56 1.89
N PHE A 52 -5.77 0.71 0.78
CA PHE A 52 -5.08 -0.41 0.15
C PHE A 52 -3.95 -0.97 1.01
N LEU A 53 -3.24 -0.08 1.71
CA LEU A 53 -2.20 -0.46 2.67
C LEU A 53 -2.81 -1.04 3.94
N GLU A 54 -3.90 -0.44 4.45
CA GLU A 54 -4.62 -0.92 5.64
C GLU A 54 -5.26 -2.30 5.41
N ASP A 55 -5.86 -2.54 4.23
CA ASP A 55 -6.45 -3.83 3.90
C ASP A 55 -5.38 -4.94 3.88
N TYR A 56 -4.18 -4.62 3.39
CA TYR A 56 -3.04 -5.54 3.43
C TYR A 56 -2.58 -5.79 4.87
N GLU A 57 -2.44 -4.75 5.69
CA GLU A 57 -2.04 -4.88 7.09
C GLU A 57 -3.05 -5.74 7.86
N MET A 58 -4.34 -5.42 7.75
CA MET A 58 -5.43 -6.15 8.38
C MET A 58 -5.38 -7.63 7.97
N LYS A 59 -5.26 -7.91 6.67
CA LYS A 59 -5.20 -9.29 6.18
C LYS A 59 -3.98 -10.05 6.69
N THR A 60 -2.84 -9.39 6.74
CA THR A 60 -1.60 -10.00 7.20
C THR A 60 -1.65 -10.28 8.71
N ASN A 61 -2.24 -9.38 9.49
CA ASN A 61 -2.49 -9.58 10.92
C ASN A 61 -3.45 -10.75 11.18
N GLU A 62 -4.53 -10.89 10.40
CA GLU A 62 -5.44 -12.05 10.48
C GLU A 62 -4.69 -13.38 10.26
N LEU A 63 -3.86 -13.42 9.22
CA LEU A 63 -3.08 -14.61 8.89
C LEU A 63 -2.01 -14.89 9.95
N MET A 64 -1.37 -13.86 10.49
CA MET A 64 -0.40 -13.98 11.58
C MET A 64 -1.05 -14.53 12.84
N ALA A 65 -2.23 -14.04 13.21
CA ALA A 65 -3.00 -14.54 14.35
C ALA A 65 -3.41 -16.02 14.16
N ARG A 66 -3.68 -16.43 12.91
CA ARG A 66 -4.16 -17.78 12.58
C ARG A 66 -3.03 -18.82 12.42
N TYR A 67 -1.93 -18.45 11.79
CA TYR A 67 -0.87 -19.38 11.37
C TYR A 67 0.50 -19.08 12.00
N GLY A 68 0.62 -17.98 12.74
CA GLY A 68 1.85 -17.53 13.39
C GLY A 68 2.74 -16.66 12.50
N PRO A 69 3.73 -15.96 13.10
CA PRO A 69 4.63 -15.05 12.39
C PRO A 69 5.55 -15.76 11.39
N ASP A 70 6.02 -16.98 11.70
CA ASP A 70 6.89 -17.76 10.82
C ASP A 70 6.21 -18.09 9.48
N TYR A 71 4.89 -18.32 9.50
CA TYR A 71 4.11 -18.53 8.29
C TYR A 71 4.16 -17.29 7.38
N ILE A 72 3.96 -16.10 7.95
CA ILE A 72 3.99 -14.84 7.21
C ILE A 72 5.37 -14.59 6.63
N ILE A 73 6.43 -14.73 7.43
CA ILE A 73 7.81 -14.56 6.98
C ILE A 73 8.08 -15.50 5.80
N ARG A 74 7.73 -16.78 5.90
CA ARG A 74 7.92 -17.73 4.80
C ARG A 74 7.08 -17.37 3.57
N LEU A 75 5.86 -16.88 3.76
CA LEU A 75 4.97 -16.49 2.67
C LEU A 75 5.53 -15.28 1.91
N THR A 76 6.04 -14.27 2.60
CA THR A 76 6.43 -12.98 2.00
C THR A 76 7.89 -12.90 1.57
N THR A 77 8.80 -13.70 2.16
CA THR A 77 10.24 -13.59 1.89
C THR A 77 10.78 -14.64 0.92
N GLN A 78 10.11 -15.79 0.76
CA GLN A 78 10.60 -16.87 -0.09
C GLN A 78 10.12 -16.69 -1.53
N PRO A 79 11.03 -16.56 -2.53
CA PRO A 79 10.64 -16.34 -3.92
C PRO A 79 9.74 -17.45 -4.49
N SER A 80 9.93 -18.70 -4.03
CA SER A 80 9.09 -19.84 -4.41
C SER A 80 7.63 -19.68 -4.03
N ASN A 81 7.32 -18.84 -3.03
CA ASN A 81 5.98 -18.63 -2.51
C ASN A 81 5.32 -17.38 -3.07
N ALA A 82 5.97 -16.64 -3.98
CA ALA A 82 5.48 -15.35 -4.49
C ALA A 82 4.05 -15.45 -5.07
N GLN A 83 3.79 -16.47 -5.90
CA GLN A 83 2.45 -16.71 -6.45
C GLN A 83 1.42 -17.05 -5.36
N HIS A 84 1.83 -17.81 -4.35
CA HIS A 84 0.96 -18.18 -3.24
C HIS A 84 0.64 -16.98 -2.34
N ALA A 85 1.63 -16.12 -2.09
CA ALA A 85 1.47 -14.87 -1.37
C ALA A 85 0.49 -13.94 -2.09
N GLU A 86 0.64 -13.78 -3.41
CA GLU A 86 -0.28 -12.95 -4.22
C GLU A 86 -1.72 -13.49 -4.18
N GLN A 87 -1.90 -14.81 -4.18
CA GLN A 87 -3.24 -15.43 -4.07
C GLN A 87 -3.88 -15.21 -2.69
N ILE A 88 -3.10 -15.24 -1.61
CA ILE A 88 -3.61 -15.13 -0.24
C ILE A 88 -3.81 -13.68 0.19
N LEU A 89 -2.82 -12.82 -0.11
CA LEU A 89 -2.81 -11.41 0.28
C LEU A 89 -3.54 -10.53 -0.74
N PHE A 90 -3.91 -11.10 -1.89
CA PHE A 90 -4.58 -10.46 -3.03
C PHE A 90 -3.85 -9.25 -3.61
N THR A 91 -2.58 -9.07 -3.26
CA THR A 91 -1.69 -7.99 -3.71
C THR A 91 -0.24 -8.45 -3.66
N THR A 92 0.66 -7.62 -4.19
CA THR A 92 2.10 -7.85 -4.17
C THR A 92 2.83 -6.75 -3.40
N SER A 93 4.03 -7.05 -2.89
CA SER A 93 4.91 -6.05 -2.24
C SER A 93 5.18 -4.84 -3.14
N ASP A 94 5.35 -5.06 -4.45
CA ASP A 94 5.57 -3.98 -5.40
C ASP A 94 4.36 -3.06 -5.55
N MET A 95 3.14 -3.59 -5.44
CA MET A 95 1.94 -2.76 -5.44
C MET A 95 1.81 -1.91 -4.17
N LEU A 96 2.24 -2.41 -3.00
CA LEU A 96 2.30 -1.61 -1.77
C LEU A 96 3.32 -0.47 -1.91
N LYS A 97 4.51 -0.75 -2.45
CA LYS A 97 5.54 0.27 -2.73
C LYS A 97 5.01 1.33 -3.69
N ARG A 98 4.26 0.95 -4.72
CA ARG A 98 3.63 1.89 -5.67
C ARG A 98 2.59 2.77 -4.98
N ALA A 99 1.76 2.22 -4.11
CA ALA A 99 0.78 3.00 -3.36
C ALA A 99 1.46 4.03 -2.44
N ALA A 100 2.47 3.61 -1.67
CA ALA A 100 3.24 4.53 -0.82
C ALA A 100 4.00 5.59 -1.61
N THR A 101 4.62 5.22 -2.74
CA THR A 101 5.29 6.18 -3.64
C THR A 101 4.30 7.18 -4.25
N CYS A 102 3.07 6.75 -4.52
CA CYS A 102 2.01 7.65 -4.99
C CYS A 102 1.68 8.70 -3.92
N LEU A 103 1.54 8.29 -2.65
CA LEU A 103 1.32 9.21 -1.53
C LEU A 103 2.50 10.19 -1.37
N LEU A 104 3.74 9.71 -1.50
CA LEU A 104 4.95 10.53 -1.44
C LEU A 104 5.00 11.56 -2.57
N SER A 105 4.67 11.14 -3.79
CA SER A 105 4.62 12.04 -4.94
C SER A 105 3.57 13.14 -4.73
N ILE A 106 2.39 12.78 -4.21
CA ILE A 106 1.32 13.74 -3.91
C ILE A 106 1.78 14.80 -2.89
N VAL A 107 2.36 14.37 -1.76
CA VAL A 107 2.76 15.28 -0.67
C VAL A 107 4.00 16.12 -1.00
N SER A 108 4.81 15.70 -1.98
CA SER A 108 6.00 16.46 -2.41
C SER A 108 5.67 17.85 -2.98
N TYR A 109 4.40 18.09 -3.34
CA TYR A 109 3.89 19.38 -3.74
C TYR A 109 3.19 20.08 -2.57
N THR A 110 3.67 21.27 -2.23
CA THR A 110 3.24 22.05 -1.04
C THR A 110 1.74 22.30 -0.96
N ASP A 111 1.10 22.48 -2.12
CA ASP A 111 -0.34 22.76 -2.21
C ASP A 111 -1.21 21.60 -1.70
N ASN A 112 -0.70 20.37 -1.77
CA ASN A 112 -1.42 19.15 -1.39
C ASN A 112 -1.27 18.81 0.10
N ILE A 113 -0.35 19.47 0.82
CA ILE A 113 0.00 19.12 2.21
C ILE A 113 -1.21 19.25 3.14
N LYS A 114 -2.04 20.30 2.96
CA LYS A 114 -3.26 20.49 3.75
C LYS A 114 -4.26 19.34 3.59
N ILE A 115 -4.31 18.72 2.41
CA ILE A 115 -5.18 17.58 2.13
C ILE A 115 -4.61 16.32 2.79
N MET A 116 -3.30 16.11 2.65
CA MET A 116 -2.58 14.96 3.22
C MET A 116 -2.61 14.93 4.75
N LYS A 117 -2.56 16.08 5.42
CA LYS A 117 -2.65 16.18 6.89
C LYS A 117 -3.91 15.56 7.48
N ARG A 118 -5.01 15.51 6.74
CA ARG A 118 -6.26 14.85 7.19
C ARG A 118 -6.09 13.34 7.40
N TYR A 119 -5.02 12.76 6.86
CA TYR A 119 -4.73 11.34 6.91
C TYR A 119 -3.47 11.01 7.73
N GLU A 120 -2.90 12.00 8.43
CA GLU A 120 -1.64 11.87 9.16
C GLU A 120 -1.66 10.72 10.16
N ASP A 121 -2.70 10.62 10.99
CA ASP A 121 -2.84 9.54 11.99
C ASP A 121 -2.86 8.15 11.35
N ARG A 122 -3.53 8.01 10.19
CA ARG A 122 -3.63 6.73 9.46
C ARG A 122 -2.29 6.33 8.87
N ILE A 123 -1.57 7.30 8.31
CA ILE A 123 -0.23 7.08 7.75
C ILE A 123 0.77 6.75 8.87
N LEU A 124 0.65 7.40 10.04
CA LEU A 124 1.45 7.10 11.22
C LEU A 124 1.25 5.65 11.70
N ASN A 125 -0.01 5.21 11.83
CA ASN A 125 -0.32 3.83 12.20
C ASN A 125 0.33 2.84 11.23
N LEU A 126 0.16 3.04 9.92
CA LEU A 126 0.79 2.18 8.91
C LEU A 126 2.33 2.21 8.95
N SER A 127 2.94 3.37 9.22
CA SER A 127 4.41 3.50 9.28
C SER A 127 5.04 2.75 10.45
N THR A 128 4.26 2.52 11.52
CA THR A 128 4.67 1.79 12.72
C THR A 128 4.30 0.31 12.69
N SER A 129 3.63 -0.12 11.62
CA SER A 129 3.18 -1.50 11.42
C SER A 129 4.35 -2.49 11.35
N HIS A 130 4.21 -3.62 12.06
CA HIS A 130 5.19 -4.71 12.04
C HIS A 130 5.04 -5.66 10.85
N VAL A 131 3.93 -5.56 10.10
CA VAL A 131 3.64 -6.45 8.96
C VAL A 131 3.86 -5.79 7.60
N ILE A 132 3.95 -4.46 7.58
CA ILE A 132 4.30 -3.69 6.39
C ILE A 132 5.80 -3.82 6.13
N ASP A 133 6.18 -3.97 4.85
CA ASP A 133 7.57 -4.00 4.42
C ASP A 133 8.31 -2.72 4.86
N SER A 134 9.54 -2.88 5.35
CA SER A 134 10.30 -1.76 5.93
C SER A 134 10.56 -0.61 4.95
N ASN A 135 10.65 -0.88 3.63
CA ASN A 135 10.80 0.17 2.63
C ASN A 135 9.49 0.95 2.42
N VAL A 136 8.36 0.26 2.49
CA VAL A 136 7.03 0.89 2.45
C VAL A 136 6.85 1.75 3.70
N GLY A 137 7.16 1.22 4.88
CA GLY A 137 7.13 1.97 6.15
C GLY A 137 7.99 3.24 6.09
N ARG A 138 9.22 3.14 5.59
CA ARG A 138 10.12 4.29 5.40
C ARG A 138 9.53 5.34 4.46
N THR A 139 8.95 4.92 3.34
CA THR A 139 8.29 5.83 2.38
C THR A 139 7.13 6.58 3.05
N LEU A 140 6.37 5.91 3.92
CA LEU A 140 5.29 6.55 4.68
C LEU A 140 5.84 7.51 5.75
N THR A 141 6.96 7.18 6.39
CA THR A 141 7.65 8.13 7.28
C THR A 141 8.12 9.38 6.52
N ASP A 142 8.61 9.24 5.29
CA ASP A 142 8.96 10.39 4.45
C ASP A 142 7.72 11.24 4.15
N VAL A 143 6.56 10.62 3.90
CA VAL A 143 5.28 11.34 3.72
C VAL A 143 4.95 12.20 4.96
N LEU A 144 5.06 11.62 6.16
CA LEU A 144 4.83 12.33 7.42
C LEU A 144 5.82 13.50 7.59
N HIS A 145 7.08 13.28 7.24
CA HIS A 145 8.10 14.33 7.30
C HIS A 145 7.74 15.55 6.43
N TYR A 146 7.26 15.33 5.20
CA TYR A 146 6.78 16.42 4.34
C TYR A 146 5.60 17.18 4.97
N CYS A 147 4.66 16.46 5.59
CA CYS A 147 3.53 17.06 6.32
C CYS A 147 3.98 17.93 7.51
N SER A 148 4.99 17.48 8.25
CA SER A 148 5.51 18.20 9.42
C SER A 148 6.36 19.43 9.05
N LEU A 149 7.15 19.37 7.97
CA LEU A 149 8.04 20.46 7.57
C LEU A 149 7.29 21.73 7.15
N HIS A 150 6.14 21.59 6.50
CA HIS A 150 5.36 22.72 5.96
C HIS A 150 4.21 23.10 6.88
N ASN A 151 4.46 23.09 8.19
CA ASN A 151 3.49 23.46 9.22
C ASN A 151 3.46 24.98 9.52
N SER A 152 3.93 25.80 8.56
CA SER A 152 4.00 27.26 8.64
C SER A 152 2.85 27.92 7.88
#